data_AF-A0A821Q6R0-F1
#
_entry.id   AF-A0A821Q6R0-F1
#
_cell.length_a   1.000
_cell.length_b   1.000
_cell.length_c   1.000
_cell.angle_alpha   90.00
_cell.angle_beta   90.00
_cell.angle_gamma   90.00
#
_symmetry.space_group_name_H-M   'P 1'
#
loop_
_entity.id
_entity.type
_entity.pdbx_description
1 polymer ?
#
loop_
_entity_poly.entity_id
_entity_poly.type
_entity_poly.pdbx_seq_one_letter_code
_entity_poly.pdbx_strand_id
1 'polypeptide(L)'
;KKPKESETKEEDRADDETDDAYANEPKQKDPFADIPKTTFNMDEFKRVYSNEDTAEKALPYFWTNFDKDHCSIWFCEYKYPDELTQIYRTCNLASGFFQRLDKLRKHAFG
;
A
#
# COMPACT_ATOMS: atom_id res chain seq x y z
N LYS A 1 29.39 7.58 22.75
CA LYS A 1 28.01 7.05 22.87
C LYS A 1 27.06 8.22 23.07
N LYS A 2 26.51 8.80 21.99
CA LYS A 2 25.44 9.83 21.99
C LYS A 2 24.83 10.25 20.62
N PRO A 3 25.04 9.59 19.44
CA PRO A 3 24.30 9.97 18.22
C PRO A 3 22.87 9.39 18.12
N LYS A 4 22.61 8.22 18.74
CA LYS A 4 21.42 7.40 18.42
C LYS A 4 20.06 7.95 18.90
N GLU A 5 20.08 8.91 19.83
CA GLU A 5 18.86 9.47 20.43
C GLU A 5 18.34 10.72 19.69
N SER A 6 19.20 11.42 18.92
CA SER A 6 18.78 12.58 18.12
C SER A 6 18.11 12.17 16.81
N GLU A 7 18.65 11.16 16.11
CA GLU A 7 18.07 10.67 14.84
C GLU A 7 16.66 10.10 15.04
N THR A 8 16.43 9.32 16.10
CA THR A 8 15.12 8.71 16.37
C THR A 8 14.03 9.77 16.64
N LYS A 9 14.41 10.96 17.13
CA LYS A 9 13.47 12.04 17.49
C LYS A 9 13.18 12.98 16.32
N GLU A 10 14.05 13.02 15.33
CA GLU A 10 13.82 13.73 14.06
C GLU A 10 12.95 12.88 13.12
N GLU A 11 13.14 11.56 13.05
CA GLU A 11 12.30 10.67 12.24
C GLU A 11 10.83 10.63 12.70
N ASP A 12 10.59 10.55 14.02
CA ASP A 12 9.25 10.50 14.61
C ASP A 12 8.48 11.82 14.38
N ARG A 13 9.18 12.96 14.41
CA ARG A 13 8.61 14.26 14.07
C ARG A 13 8.35 14.45 12.58
N ALA A 14 9.21 13.89 11.72
CA ALA A 14 9.02 13.98 10.28
C ALA A 14 7.82 13.14 9.82
N ASP A 15 7.57 11.97 10.40
CA ASP A 15 6.37 11.16 10.08
C ASP A 15 5.08 11.88 10.55
N ASP A 16 5.07 12.44 11.76
CA ASP A 16 3.93 13.19 12.33
C ASP A 16 3.59 14.48 11.53
N GLU A 17 4.61 15.27 11.15
CA GLU A 17 4.40 16.47 10.31
C GLU A 17 3.92 16.13 8.89
N THR A 18 4.32 14.96 8.34
CA THR A 18 3.84 14.52 7.02
C THR A 18 2.41 13.95 7.07
N ASP A 19 2.01 13.33 8.18
CA ASP A 19 0.66 12.79 8.35
C ASP A 19 -0.37 13.91 8.51
N ASP A 20 -0.06 14.94 9.31
CA ASP A 20 -0.91 16.11 9.52
C ASP A 20 -1.07 16.98 8.25
N ALA A 21 -0.01 17.04 7.43
CA ALA A 21 -0.05 17.70 6.12
C ALA A 21 -0.95 16.97 5.10
N TYR A 22 -1.01 15.63 5.13
CA TYR A 22 -1.86 14.82 4.26
C TYR A 22 -3.34 14.83 4.68
N ALA A 23 -3.61 14.87 5.98
CA ALA A 23 -4.96 14.99 6.52
C ALA A 23 -5.65 16.31 6.09
N ASN A 24 -4.85 17.36 5.85
CA ASN A 24 -5.32 18.68 5.45
C ASN A 24 -5.33 18.93 3.92
N GLU A 25 -4.95 17.95 3.09
CA GLU A 25 -4.95 18.16 1.64
C GLU A 25 -6.39 18.18 1.07
N PRO A 26 -6.80 19.24 0.35
CA PRO A 26 -8.14 19.34 -0.23
C PRO A 26 -8.40 18.15 -1.16
N LYS A 27 -9.60 17.56 -1.09
CA LYS A 27 -10.03 16.40 -1.89
C LYS A 27 -9.82 16.66 -3.38
N GLN A 28 -8.63 16.31 -3.88
CA GLN A 28 -8.33 16.32 -5.31
C GLN A 28 -9.29 15.33 -6.01
N LYS A 29 -9.70 15.69 -7.24
CA LYS A 29 -10.50 14.83 -8.11
C LYS A 29 -9.87 13.45 -8.19
N ASP A 30 -10.71 12.42 -8.18
CA ASP A 30 -10.28 11.02 -8.22
C ASP A 30 -9.29 10.82 -9.39
N PRO A 31 -8.01 10.54 -9.10
CA PRO A 31 -6.98 10.42 -10.13
C PRO A 31 -7.21 9.20 -11.04
N PHE A 32 -8.19 8.34 -10.71
CA PHE A 32 -8.54 7.14 -11.48
C PHE A 32 -9.81 7.32 -12.32
N ALA A 33 -10.45 8.51 -12.33
CA ALA A 33 -11.71 8.74 -13.04
C ALA A 33 -11.60 8.66 -14.58
N ASP A 34 -10.42 8.98 -15.13
CA ASP A 34 -10.17 8.96 -16.58
C ASP A 34 -9.65 7.60 -17.09
N ILE A 35 -9.45 6.65 -16.18
CA ILE A 35 -8.89 5.34 -16.53
C ILE A 35 -10.04 4.47 -17.07
N PRO A 36 -9.81 3.74 -18.18
CA PRO A 36 -10.82 2.82 -18.68
C PRO A 36 -11.21 1.83 -17.58
N LYS A 37 -12.52 1.56 -17.45
CA LYS A 37 -12.98 0.53 -16.51
C LYS A 37 -12.35 -0.80 -16.90
N THR A 38 -11.43 -1.24 -16.05
CA THR A 38 -10.86 -2.57 -16.04
C THR A 38 -11.97 -3.64 -16.00
N THR A 39 -11.77 -4.74 -16.73
CA THR A 39 -12.70 -5.89 -16.72
C THR A 39 -12.55 -6.73 -15.44
N PHE A 40 -11.37 -6.64 -14.81
CA PHE A 40 -11.05 -7.31 -13.55
C PHE A 40 -11.77 -6.68 -12.34
N ASN A 41 -12.63 -7.46 -11.69
CA ASN A 41 -13.33 -7.04 -10.47
C ASN A 41 -12.42 -7.20 -9.23
N MET A 42 -11.83 -6.10 -8.80
CA MET A 42 -10.88 -6.07 -7.68
C MET A 42 -11.53 -6.45 -6.34
N ASP A 43 -12.80 -6.13 -6.11
CA ASP A 43 -13.51 -6.49 -4.87
C ASP A 43 -13.80 -8.01 -4.80
N GLU A 44 -14.13 -8.60 -5.94
CA GLU A 44 -14.37 -10.04 -6.03
C GLU A 44 -13.06 -10.83 -5.83
N PHE A 45 -11.97 -10.39 -6.46
CA PHE A 45 -10.66 -10.97 -6.23
C PHE A 45 -10.25 -10.89 -4.75
N LYS A 46 -10.44 -9.74 -4.09
CA LYS A 46 -10.15 -9.60 -2.65
C LYS A 46 -10.98 -10.57 -1.81
N ARG A 47 -12.25 -10.77 -2.14
CA ARG A 47 -13.12 -11.73 -1.45
C ARG A 47 -12.63 -13.16 -1.61
N VAL A 48 -12.20 -13.55 -2.80
CA VAL A 48 -11.64 -14.89 -3.06
C VAL A 48 -10.29 -15.05 -2.35
N TYR A 49 -9.43 -14.03 -2.40
CA TYR A 49 -8.12 -14.06 -1.76
C TYR A 49 -8.22 -14.18 -0.22
N SER A 50 -9.15 -13.47 0.42
CA SER A 50 -9.29 -13.49 1.88
C SER A 50 -10.07 -14.68 2.44
N ASN A 51 -11.01 -15.25 1.67
CA ASN A 51 -11.89 -16.31 2.18
C ASN A 51 -11.51 -17.71 1.70
N GLU A 52 -10.76 -17.83 0.61
CA GLU A 52 -10.40 -19.12 0.00
C GLU A 52 -8.88 -19.36 0.00
N ASP A 53 -8.49 -20.57 -0.41
CA ASP A 53 -7.07 -20.93 -0.50
C ASP A 53 -6.36 -20.09 -1.58
N THR A 54 -5.30 -19.40 -1.15
CA THR A 54 -4.59 -18.46 -2.01
C THR A 54 -3.87 -19.17 -3.15
N ALA A 55 -3.29 -20.35 -2.89
CA ALA A 55 -2.49 -21.07 -3.86
C ALA A 55 -3.35 -21.82 -4.89
N GLU A 56 -4.41 -22.47 -4.43
CA GLU A 56 -5.23 -23.33 -5.29
C GLU A 56 -6.35 -22.60 -6.00
N LYS A 57 -6.82 -21.46 -5.46
CA LYS A 57 -8.01 -20.78 -5.99
C LYS A 57 -7.81 -19.31 -6.29
N ALA A 58 -7.22 -18.54 -5.38
CA ALA A 58 -7.04 -17.11 -5.61
C ALA A 58 -6.05 -16.82 -6.75
N LEU A 59 -4.93 -17.53 -6.81
CA LEU A 59 -3.94 -17.37 -7.90
C LEU A 59 -4.50 -17.77 -9.27
N PRO A 60 -5.16 -18.94 -9.47
CA PRO A 60 -5.80 -19.25 -10.74
C PRO A 60 -6.89 -18.26 -11.13
N TYR A 61 -7.70 -17.82 -10.16
CA TYR A 61 -8.74 -16.80 -10.39
C TYR A 61 -8.13 -15.47 -10.85
N PHE A 62 -7.03 -15.05 -10.22
CA PHE A 62 -6.27 -13.86 -10.60
C PHE A 62 -5.82 -13.97 -12.05
N TRP A 63 -5.04 -14.99 -12.40
CA TRP A 63 -4.49 -15.12 -13.76
C TRP A 63 -5.54 -15.29 -14.85
N THR A 64 -6.71 -15.85 -14.53
CA THR A 64 -7.83 -16.02 -15.47
C THR A 64 -8.55 -14.70 -15.74
N ASN A 65 -8.71 -13.85 -14.73
CA ASN A 65 -9.47 -12.61 -14.84
C ASN A 65 -8.58 -11.35 -14.97
N PHE A 66 -7.26 -11.50 -14.86
CA PHE A 66 -6.31 -10.37 -14.86
C PHE A 66 -6.33 -9.62 -16.19
N ASP A 67 -6.65 -8.35 -16.11
CA ASP A 67 -6.69 -7.42 -17.23
C ASP A 67 -5.30 -6.78 -17.42
N LYS A 68 -4.49 -7.36 -18.33
CA LYS A 68 -3.10 -6.90 -18.57
C LYS A 68 -3.01 -5.51 -19.18
N ASP A 69 -4.07 -5.03 -19.83
CA ASP A 69 -4.08 -3.75 -20.53
C ASP A 69 -4.32 -2.58 -19.56
N HIS A 70 -5.01 -2.84 -18.45
CA HIS A 70 -5.40 -1.81 -17.48
C HIS A 70 -4.84 -2.02 -16.06
N CYS A 71 -4.40 -3.24 -15.71
CA CYS A 71 -3.76 -3.53 -14.44
C CYS A 71 -2.27 -3.84 -14.63
N SER A 72 -1.47 -3.40 -13.65
CA SER A 72 -0.04 -3.67 -13.60
C SER A 72 0.33 -4.34 -12.26
N ILE A 73 1.34 -5.21 -12.29
CA ILE A 73 1.86 -5.89 -11.11
C ILE A 73 3.20 -5.25 -10.77
N TRP A 74 3.32 -4.81 -9.51
CA TRP A 74 4.53 -4.16 -9.01
C TRP A 74 5.14 -5.03 -7.92
N PHE A 75 6.41 -5.36 -8.10
CA PHE A 75 7.22 -5.97 -7.05
C PHE A 75 8.04 -4.88 -6.39
N CYS A 76 7.86 -4.69 -5.09
CA CYS A 76 8.50 -3.64 -4.32
C CYS A 76 9.37 -4.26 -3.22
N GLU A 77 10.64 -3.89 -3.19
CA GLU A 77 11.55 -4.18 -2.09
C GLU A 77 11.88 -2.86 -1.40
N TYR A 78 11.89 -2.85 -0.06
CA TYR A 78 12.23 -1.65 0.68
C TYR A 78 13.69 -1.30 0.43
N LYS A 79 13.94 -0.06 -0.02
CA LYS A 79 15.25 0.38 -0.48
C LYS A 79 16.31 0.44 0.64
N TYR A 80 15.89 0.58 1.89
CA TYR A 80 16.76 0.74 3.05
C TYR A 80 16.51 -0.36 4.09
N PRO A 81 16.76 -1.64 3.76
CA PRO A 81 16.43 -2.76 4.64
C PRO A 81 17.15 -2.69 5.99
N ASP A 82 18.31 -2.03 6.05
CA ASP A 82 19.10 -1.82 7.28
C ASP A 82 18.36 -0.97 8.34
N GLU A 83 17.38 -0.15 7.93
CA GLU A 83 16.54 0.64 8.84
C GLU A 83 15.46 -0.21 9.52
N LEU A 84 15.12 -1.37 8.95
CA LEU A 84 14.08 -2.29 9.43
C LEU A 84 14.57 -3.15 10.61
N THR A 85 15.15 -2.49 11.62
CA THR A 85 15.82 -3.13 12.76
C THR A 85 14.86 -3.75 13.77
N GLN A 86 13.60 -3.28 13.81
CA GLN A 86 12.61 -3.71 14.80
C GLN A 86 11.27 -3.96 14.11
N ILE A 87 10.75 -5.19 14.25
CA ILE A 87 9.53 -5.66 13.57
C ILE A 87 8.34 -4.72 13.79
N TYR A 88 8.13 -4.26 15.03
CA TYR A 88 7.00 -3.37 15.33
C TYR A 88 7.11 -1.99 14.62
N ARG A 89 8.33 -1.46 14.43
CA ARG A 89 8.56 -0.22 13.68
C ARG A 89 8.28 -0.42 12.20
N THR A 90 8.71 -1.54 11.64
CA THR A 90 8.43 -1.92 10.26
C THR A 90 6.93 -2.08 10.01
N CYS A 91 6.20 -2.71 10.93
CA CYS A 91 4.74 -2.85 10.84
C CYS A 91 4.02 -1.50 10.90
N ASN A 92 4.48 -0.57 11.76
CA ASN A 92 3.90 0.78 11.86
C ASN A 92 4.15 1.60 10.58
N LEU A 93 5.39 1.56 10.06
CA LEU A 93 5.76 2.24 8.82
C LEU A 93 4.92 1.75 7.64
N ALA A 94 4.77 0.42 7.50
CA ALA A 94 3.93 -0.17 6.46
C ALA A 94 2.45 0.22 6.63
N SER A 95 1.93 0.22 7.86
CA SER A 95 0.55 0.61 8.14
C SER A 95 0.27 2.08 7.81
N GLY A 96 1.17 2.99 8.19
CA GLY A 96 1.07 4.42 7.84
C GLY A 96 1.13 4.65 6.33
N PHE A 97 1.99 3.90 5.62
CA PHE A 97 2.02 3.91 4.16
C PHE A 97 0.67 3.51 3.55
N PHE A 98 0.03 2.43 4.03
CA PHE A 98 -1.28 2.01 3.54
C PHE A 98 -2.42 2.98 3.89
N GLN A 99 -2.36 3.66 5.04
CA GLN A 99 -3.31 4.72 5.39
C GLN A 99 -3.24 5.89 4.41
N ARG A 100 -2.02 6.33 4.05
CA ARG A 100 -1.82 7.38 3.03
C ARG A 100 -2.29 6.95 1.64
N LEU A 101 -2.27 5.65 1.36
CA LEU A 101 -2.80 5.05 0.12
C LEU A 101 -4.27 4.66 0.16
N ASP A 102 -5.06 5.03 1.18
CA ASP A 102 -6.46 4.58 1.29
C ASP A 102 -7.32 4.99 0.08
N LYS A 103 -7.01 6.11 -0.59
CA LYS A 103 -7.64 6.52 -1.86
C LYS A 103 -7.41 5.51 -2.99
N LEU A 104 -6.27 4.82 -3.02
CA LEU A 104 -5.93 3.78 -4.00
C LEU A 104 -6.52 2.41 -3.64
N ARG A 105 -7.01 2.22 -2.41
CA ARG A 105 -7.46 0.91 -1.91
C ARG A 105 -8.59 0.30 -2.74
N LYS A 106 -9.41 1.10 -3.43
CA LYS A 106 -10.48 0.58 -4.31
C LYS A 106 -9.95 -0.01 -5.63
N HIS A 107 -8.78 0.45 -6.08
CA HIS A 107 -8.21 0.10 -7.38
C HIS A 107 -6.92 -0.73 -7.28
N ALA A 108 -6.35 -0.86 -6.07
CA ALA A 108 -5.11 -1.60 -5.80
C ALA A 108 -5.30 -2.66 -4.70
N PHE A 109 -4.38 -3.63 -4.68
CA PHE A 109 -4.30 -4.71 -3.69
C PHE A 109 -2.82 -4.99 -3.37
N GLY A 110 -2.48 -5.06 -2.08
CA GLY A 110 -1.12 -5.22 -1.56
C GLY A 110 -1.07 -5.09 -0.04
#